data_AF-A0A2X1LMR6-F1
#
_entry.id   AF-A0A2X1LMR6-F1
#
_cell.length_a   1.000
_cell.length_b   1.000
_cell.length_c   1.000
_cell.angle_alpha   90.00
_cell.angle_beta   90.00
_cell.angle_gamma   90.00
#
_symmetry.space_group_name_H-M   'P 1'
#
loop_
_entity.id
_entity.type
_entity.pdbx_description
1 polymer ?
#
loop_
_entity_poly.entity_id
_entity_poly.type
_entity_poly.pdbx_seq_one_letter_code
_entity_poly.pdbx_strand_id
1 'polypeptide(L)' 'MEDLADQIKKGEMNFDVVIASPDAMRVVGQLGQVLGPRGLMPNPKVGTVTPNVAEAVKNAKAGQVRYR' A
#
# COMPACT_ATOMS: atom_id res chain seq x y z
N MET A 1 -6.87 1.39 13.82
CA MET A 1 -5.92 0.91 12.80
C MET A 1 -5.80 -0.61 12.79
N GLU A 2 -5.99 -1.29 13.92
CA GLU A 2 -5.94 -2.77 14.01
C GLU A 2 -7.04 -3.45 13.16
N ASP A 3 -8.24 -2.86 13.05
CA ASP A 3 -9.35 -3.45 12.27
C ASP A 3 -9.06 -3.64 10.77
N LEU A 4 -8.44 -2.66 10.11
CA LEU A 4 -8.17 -2.74 8.67
C LEU A 4 -7.07 -3.76 8.37
N ALA A 5 -6.05 -3.82 9.23
CA ALA A 5 -4.98 -4.80 9.11
C ALA A 5 -5.52 -6.23 9.27
N ASP A 6 -6.47 -6.43 10.17
CA ASP A 6 -7.08 -7.74 10.40
C ASP A 6 -8.06 -8.15 9.29
N GLN A 7 -8.76 -7.20 8.64
CA GLN A 7 -9.53 -7.47 7.41
C GLN A 7 -8.63 -7.91 6.24
N ILE A 8 -7.48 -7.25 6.06
CA ILE A 8 -6.49 -7.62 5.04
C ILE A 8 -5.94 -9.03 5.32
N LYS A 9 -5.64 -9.36 6.57
CA LYS A 9 -5.23 -10.72 6.97
C LYS A 9 -6.31 -11.77 6.72
N LYS A 10 -7.59 -11.41 6.85
CA LYS A 10 -8.74 -12.29 6.56
C LYS A 10 -8.97 -12.50 5.05
N GLY A 11 -8.23 -11.81 4.20
CA GLY A 11 -8.30 -11.96 2.74
C GLY A 11 -9.35 -11.10 2.06
N GLU A 12 -10.03 -10.22 2.80
CA GLU A 12 -10.92 -9.21 2.23
C GLU A 12 -10.08 -8.07 1.64
N MET A 13 -9.66 -8.23 0.39
CA MET A 13 -8.88 -7.23 -0.35
C MET A 13 -9.56 -6.89 -1.66
N ASN A 14 -10.36 -5.82 -1.64
CA ASN A 14 -11.02 -5.22 -2.81
C ASN A 14 -10.27 -3.97 -3.30
N PHE A 15 -8.93 -4.02 -3.35
CA PHE A 15 -8.10 -2.89 -3.77
C PHE A 15 -6.89 -3.33 -4.58
N ASP A 16 -6.51 -2.49 -5.55
CA ASP A 16 -5.41 -2.76 -6.50
C ASP A 16 -4.12 -1.99 -6.15
N VAL A 17 -4.21 -0.99 -5.28
CA VAL A 17 -3.09 -0.12 -4.90
C VAL A 17 -3.13 0.15 -3.40
N VAL A 18 -2.02 -0.14 -2.73
CA VAL A 18 -1.76 0.26 -1.34
C VAL A 18 -0.81 1.45 -1.35
N ILE A 19 -1.15 2.49 -0.59
CA ILE A 19 -0.30 3.65 -0.33
C ILE A 19 -0.16 3.78 1.17
N ALA A 20 1.07 3.94 1.64
CA ALA A 20 1.37 4.04 3.06
C ALA A 20 2.25 5.25 3.36
N SER A 21 2.09 5.82 4.54
CA SER A 21 3.05 6.76 5.10
C SER A 21 4.21 6.01 5.77
N PRO A 22 5.42 6.59 5.87
CA PRO A 22 6.59 5.92 6.43
C PRO A 22 6.41 5.42 7.87
N ASP A 23 5.64 6.15 8.68
CA ASP A 23 5.27 5.80 10.05
C ASP A 23 4.33 4.57 10.11
N ALA A 24 3.42 4.42 9.13
CA ALA A 24 2.51 3.28 9.03
C ALA A 24 3.20 2.00 8.53
N MET A 25 4.41 2.09 7.95
CA MET A 25 5.14 0.94 7.42
C MET A 25 5.47 -0.12 8.47
N ARG A 26 5.55 0.25 9.76
CA ARG A 26 5.73 -0.74 10.85
C ARG A 26 4.59 -1.76 10.89
N VAL A 27 3.36 -1.31 10.64
CA VAL A 27 2.15 -2.17 10.62
C VAL A 27 2.03 -2.86 9.26
N VAL A 28 2.23 -2.12 8.16
CA VAL A 28 2.14 -2.67 6.80
C VAL A 28 3.20 -3.75 6.54
N GLY A 29 4.38 -3.64 7.16
CA GLY A 29 5.42 -4.68 7.10
C GLY A 29 4.95 -6.03 7.64
N GLN A 30 4.10 -6.03 8.68
CA GLN A 30 3.49 -7.26 9.20
C GLN A 30 2.48 -7.88 8.23
N LEU A 31 1.92 -7.09 7.32
CA LEU A 31 1.02 -7.55 6.25
C LEU A 31 1.79 -8.05 5.01
N GLY A 32 3.13 -8.04 5.03
CA GLY A 32 3.97 -8.44 3.90
C GLY A 32 3.72 -9.85 3.39
N GLN A 33 3.36 -10.79 4.28
CA GLN A 33 3.00 -12.17 3.89
C GLN A 33 1.77 -12.23 2.99
N VAL A 34 0.86 -11.26 3.12
CA VAL A 34 -0.40 -11.18 2.36
C VAL A 34 -0.23 -10.28 1.13
N LEU A 35 0.38 -9.11 1.31
CA LEU A 35 0.54 -8.11 0.25
C LEU A 35 1.67 -8.44 -0.75
N GLY A 36 2.70 -9.17 -0.30
CA GLY A 36 3.89 -9.51 -1.10
C GLY A 36 3.58 -10.39 -2.31
N PRO A 37 2.98 -11.59 -2.13
CA PRO A 37 2.65 -12.49 -3.24
C PRO A 37 1.72 -11.88 -4.29
N ARG A 38 0.94 -10.86 -3.90
CA ARG A 38 0.00 -10.14 -4.78
C ARG A 38 0.60 -8.91 -5.45
N GLY A 39 1.85 -8.53 -5.15
CA GLY A 39 2.48 -7.33 -5.69
C GLY A 39 1.85 -6.01 -5.22
N LEU A 40 1.11 -6.06 -4.11
CA LEU A 40 0.41 -4.91 -3.53
C LEU A 40 1.24 -4.17 -2.48
N MET A 41 2.44 -4.65 -2.16
CA MET A 41 3.29 -4.04 -1.16
C MET A 41 3.73 -2.62 -1.58
N PRO A 42 3.49 -1.59 -0.75
CA PRO A 42 3.91 -0.22 -1.06
C PRO A 42 5.44 -0.12 -1.04
N ASN A 43 5.98 0.69 -1.95
CA ASN A 43 7.41 0.83 -2.19
C ASN A 43 7.79 2.33 -2.32
N PRO A 44 8.79 2.83 -1.57
CA PRO A 44 9.27 4.21 -1.69
C PRO A 44 9.76 4.56 -3.09
N LYS A 45 10.36 3.60 -3.81
CA LYS A 45 10.93 3.80 -5.16
C LYS A 45 9.87 4.18 -6.20
N VAL A 46 8.63 3.76 -6.00
CA VAL A 46 7.51 4.05 -6.90
C VAL A 46 6.55 5.10 -6.32
N GLY A 47 6.96 5.79 -5.25
CA GLY A 47 6.17 6.86 -4.62
C GLY A 47 4.92 6.40 -3.86
N THR A 48 4.74 5.10 -3.65
CA THR A 48 3.61 4.55 -2.86
C THR A 48 3.91 4.49 -1.36
N VAL A 49 5.14 4.81 -0.96
CA VAL A 49 5.48 5.18 0.42
C VAL A 49 5.87 6.65 0.45
N THR A 50 5.03 7.49 1.04
CA THR A 50 5.25 8.95 1.10
C THR A 50 4.57 9.58 2.30
N PRO A 51 5.15 10.62 2.92
CA PRO A 51 4.42 11.44 3.89
C PRO A 51 3.22 12.17 3.27
N ASN A 52 3.27 12.46 1.96
CA ASN A 52 2.19 13.15 1.22
C ASN A 52 1.21 12.15 0.58
N VAL A 53 0.44 11.44 1.41
CA VAL A 53 -0.50 10.40 0.94
C VAL A 53 -1.53 10.95 -0.06
N ALA A 54 -2.03 12.17 0.16
CA ALA A 54 -3.02 12.80 -0.72
C ALA A 54 -2.50 13.00 -2.16
N GLU A 55 -1.23 13.36 -2.30
CA GLU A 55 -0.58 13.52 -3.60
C GLU A 55 -0.36 12.17 -4.28
N ALA A 56 0.11 11.17 -3.53
CA ALA A 56 0.28 9.82 -4.06
C ALA A 56 -1.04 9.19 -4.52
N VAL A 57 -2.17 9.44 -3.84
CA VAL A 57 -3.49 8.99 -4.30
C VAL A 57 -3.86 9.65 -5.63
N LYS A 58 -3.61 10.95 -5.80
CA LYS A 58 -3.85 11.64 -7.08
C LYS A 58 -2.98 11.07 -8.19
N ASN A 59 -1.70 10.85 -7.93
CA ASN A 59 -0.76 10.30 -8.91
C ASN A 59 -1.11 8.85 -9.30
N ALA A 60 -1.54 8.04 -8.33
CA ALA A 60 -2.02 6.68 -8.58
C ALA A 60 -3.29 6.67 -9.45
N LYS A 61 -4.24 7.58 -9.18
CA LYS A 61 -5.45 7.74 -10.01
C LYS A 61 -5.17 8.31 -11.39
N ALA A 62 -4.15 9.15 -11.53
CA ALA A 62 -3.72 9.71 -12.81
C ALA A 62 -3.04 8.66 -13.73
N GLY A 63 -2.96 7.40 -13.30
CA GLY A 63 -2.45 6.31 -14.12
C GLY A 63 -0.93 6.30 -14.20
N GLN A 64 -0.22 6.66 -13.11
CA GLN A 64 1.22 6.44 -13.03
C GLN A 64 1.55 4.99 -13.42
N VAL A 65 2.02 4.82 -14.65
CA VAL A 65 2.44 3.54 -15.19
C VAL A 65 3.64 3.13 -14.37
N ARG A 66 3.47 2.08 -13.57
CA ARG A 66 4.56 1.45 -12.83
C ARG A 66 5.51 0.85 -13.85
N TYR A 67 6.54 1.61 -14.25
CA TYR A 67 7.68 1.05 -14.98
C TYR A 67 8.31 0.00 -14.06
N ARG A 68 8.31 -1.26 -14.53
CA ARG A 68 9.00 -2.39 -13.88
C ARG A 68 10.48 -2.32 -14.16
#